data_AF-T0YHR1-F1
#
_entry.id   AF-T0YHR1-F1
#
_cell.length_a   1.000
_cell.length_b   1.000
_cell.length_c   1.000
_cell.angle_alpha   90.00
_cell.angle_beta   90.00
_cell.angle_gamma   90.00
#
_symmetry.space_group_name_H-M   'P 1'
#
loop_
_entity.id
_entity.type
_entity.pdbx_description
1 polymer ?
#
loop_
_entity_poly.entity_id
_entity_poly.type
_entity_poly.pdbx_seq_one_letter_code
_entity_poly.pdbx_strand_id
1 'polypeptide(L)'
;TSLMINRLMFVYFIQKKRFLDDDSNYLRKRLVSCQALWGKGKFHSFYRHFLLRLFHEGLASPTSKRTKELDDLLGKVPYLNGGLFQVHVLESQNPNIEIADEAFEQLFDFFDAYQWHLDDKPLKADNEINPDVLGFIFEKYINQREMGAYYTGNDITKYIG
;
A
#
# COMPACT_ATOMS: atom_id res chain seq x y z
N THR A 1 4.17 13.38 2.48
CA THR A 1 4.70 12.09 2.97
C THR A 1 4.30 11.00 1.99
N SER A 2 5.18 10.04 1.66
CA SER A 2 5.01 9.10 0.54
C SER A 2 3.98 7.99 0.84
N LEU A 3 2.70 8.27 0.56
CA LEU A 3 1.56 7.36 0.72
C LEU A 3 1.80 5.94 0.15
N MET A 4 2.39 5.87 -1.05
CA MET A 4 2.64 4.61 -1.74
C MET A 4 3.57 3.70 -0.93
N ILE A 5 4.65 4.27 -0.38
CA ILE A 5 5.62 3.55 0.41
C ILE A 5 4.96 3.03 1.69
N ASN A 6 4.14 3.85 2.37
CA ASN A 6 3.45 3.43 3.59
C ASN A 6 2.50 2.23 3.33
N ARG A 7 1.72 2.29 2.24
CA ARG A 7 0.87 1.17 1.83
C ARG A 7 1.69 -0.09 1.55
N LEU A 8 2.78 0.06 0.79
CA LEU A 8 3.63 -1.08 0.44
C LEU A 8 4.35 -1.67 1.65
N MET A 9 4.83 -0.84 2.59
CA MET A 9 5.41 -1.32 3.85
C MET A 9 4.40 -2.17 4.63
N PHE A 10 3.16 -1.70 4.74
CA PHE A 10 2.14 -2.47 5.43
C PHE A 10 1.81 -3.79 4.71
N VAL A 11 1.66 -3.74 3.38
CA VAL A 11 1.43 -4.95 2.58
C VAL A 11 2.61 -5.92 2.72
N TYR A 12 3.84 -5.42 2.80
CA TYR A 12 5.03 -6.23 3.04
C TYR A 12 5.01 -6.91 4.42
N PHE A 13 4.56 -6.19 5.45
CA PHE A 13 4.42 -6.77 6.78
C PHE A 13 3.39 -7.91 6.80
N ILE A 14 2.20 -7.69 6.26
CA ILE A 14 1.14 -8.71 6.28
C ILE A 14 1.44 -9.88 5.35
N GLN A 15 2.16 -9.69 4.23
CA GLN A 15 2.60 -10.82 3.41
C GLN A 15 3.58 -11.70 4.19
N LYS A 16 4.50 -11.13 5.00
CA LYS A 16 5.44 -11.95 5.80
C LYS A 16 4.70 -12.79 6.86
N LYS A 17 3.50 -12.37 7.27
CA LYS A 17 2.53 -13.16 8.08
C LYS A 17 1.72 -14.17 7.27
N ARG A 18 1.93 -14.27 5.96
CA ARG A 18 1.18 -15.11 5.00
C ARG A 18 -0.30 -14.76 4.88
N PHE A 19 -0.67 -13.52 5.19
CA PHE A 19 -2.06 -13.06 5.04
C PHE A 19 -2.44 -12.77 3.59
N LEU A 20 -1.48 -12.68 2.68
CA LEU A 20 -1.73 -12.51 1.26
C LEU A 20 -1.50 -13.84 0.56
N ASP A 21 -2.58 -14.56 0.31
CA ASP A 21 -2.60 -15.80 -0.47
C ASP A 21 -1.65 -16.89 0.06
N ASP A 22 -1.48 -16.93 1.38
CA ASP A 22 -0.52 -17.80 2.10
C ASP A 22 0.95 -17.65 1.63
N ASP A 23 1.29 -16.49 1.04
CA ASP A 23 2.57 -16.26 0.37
C ASP A 23 3.40 -15.16 1.03
N SER A 24 4.56 -15.53 1.58
CA SER A 24 5.52 -14.58 2.17
C SER A 24 6.25 -13.69 1.17
N ASN A 25 6.16 -14.02 -0.12
CA ASN A 25 6.75 -13.28 -1.24
C ASN A 25 5.69 -12.82 -2.25
N TYR A 26 4.44 -12.67 -1.79
CA TYR A 26 3.26 -12.35 -2.60
C TYR A 26 3.49 -11.23 -3.62
N LEU A 27 3.94 -10.05 -3.18
CA LEU A 27 4.11 -8.90 -4.07
C LEU A 27 5.12 -9.16 -5.20
N ARG A 28 6.26 -9.80 -4.88
CA ARG A 28 7.30 -10.12 -5.87
C ARG A 28 6.79 -11.15 -6.89
N LYS A 29 6.08 -12.19 -6.44
CA LYS A 29 5.48 -13.17 -7.36
C LYS A 29 4.43 -12.54 -8.26
N ARG A 30 3.56 -11.68 -7.71
CA ARG A 30 2.54 -10.98 -8.48
C ARG A 30 3.16 -10.02 -9.50
N LEU A 31 4.24 -9.32 -9.15
CA LEU A 31 5.01 -8.50 -10.09
C LEU A 31 5.53 -9.33 -11.27
N VAL A 32 6.21 -10.45 -11.00
CA VAL A 32 6.73 -11.34 -12.04
C VAL A 32 5.60 -11.90 -12.92
N SER A 33 4.47 -12.32 -12.32
CA SER A 33 3.31 -12.79 -13.07
C SER A 33 2.71 -11.70 -13.97
N CYS A 34 2.61 -10.46 -13.49
CA CYS A 34 2.13 -9.33 -14.29
C CYS A 34 3.06 -9.06 -15.49
N GLN A 35 4.38 -9.05 -15.26
CA GLN A 35 5.38 -8.88 -16.32
C GLN A 35 5.33 -10.01 -17.36
N ALA A 36 5.06 -11.25 -16.93
CA ALA A 36 4.94 -12.40 -17.83
C ALA A 36 3.67 -12.35 -18.69
N LEU A 37 2.54 -11.89 -18.12
CA LEU A 37 1.25 -11.82 -18.81
C LEU A 37 1.17 -10.67 -19.82
N TRP A 38 1.72 -9.50 -19.48
CA TRP A 38 1.54 -8.27 -20.27
C TRP A 38 2.82 -7.76 -20.95
N GLY A 39 3.96 -8.39 -20.69
CA GLY A 39 5.27 -7.99 -21.19
C GLY A 39 5.88 -6.85 -20.38
N LYS A 40 7.22 -6.80 -20.33
CA LYS A 40 7.94 -5.72 -19.63
C LYS A 40 7.67 -4.38 -20.32
N GLY A 41 7.19 -3.39 -19.56
CA GLY A 41 7.21 -1.98 -19.95
C GLY A 41 6.25 -1.54 -21.07
N LYS A 42 5.14 -2.24 -21.33
CA LYS A 42 4.11 -1.76 -22.27
C LYS A 42 2.76 -1.47 -21.60
N PHE A 43 2.35 -0.20 -21.69
CA PHE A 43 1.01 0.40 -21.44
C PHE A 43 0.30 0.11 -20.10
N HIS A 44 0.73 -0.88 -19.32
CA HIS A 44 0.00 -1.45 -18.21
C HIS A 44 0.96 -1.91 -17.10
N SER A 45 1.45 -0.96 -16.29
CA SER A 45 2.38 -1.26 -15.18
C SER A 45 1.72 -2.08 -14.06
N PHE A 46 2.55 -2.82 -13.32
CA PHE A 46 2.19 -3.53 -12.09
C PHE A 46 1.42 -2.64 -11.12
N TYR A 47 1.78 -1.35 -11.08
CA TYR A 47 1.10 -0.35 -10.27
C TYR A 47 -0.42 -0.30 -10.54
N ARG A 48 -0.83 -0.14 -11.79
CA ARG A 48 -2.24 0.11 -12.13
C ARG A 48 -3.06 -1.18 -12.14
N HIS A 49 -2.51 -2.24 -12.74
CA HIS A 49 -3.25 -3.48 -12.99
C HIS A 49 -3.37 -4.34 -11.75
N PHE A 50 -2.47 -4.14 -10.80
CA PHE A 50 -2.38 -4.97 -9.62
C PHE A 50 -2.43 -4.15 -8.33
N LEU A 51 -1.48 -3.24 -8.08
CA LEU A 51 -1.39 -2.58 -6.77
C LEU A 51 -2.62 -1.73 -6.43
N LEU A 52 -3.13 -0.94 -7.37
CA LEU A 52 -4.35 -0.15 -7.13
C LEU A 52 -5.56 -1.02 -6.81
N ARG A 53 -5.72 -2.13 -7.55
CA ARG A 53 -6.81 -3.10 -7.31
C ARG A 53 -6.63 -3.80 -5.97
N LEU A 54 -5.40 -4.22 -5.64
CA LEU A 54 -5.08 -4.80 -4.34
C LEU A 54 -5.43 -3.84 -3.20
N PHE A 55 -5.08 -2.56 -3.30
CA PHE A 55 -5.37 -1.58 -2.25
C PHE A 55 -6.87 -1.29 -2.15
N HIS A 56 -7.49 -0.83 -3.24
CA HIS A 56 -8.83 -0.24 -3.18
C HIS A 56 -9.97 -1.27 -3.25
N GLU A 57 -9.76 -2.34 -4.01
CA GLU A 57 -10.79 -3.35 -4.27
C GLU A 57 -10.54 -4.65 -3.48
N GLY A 58 -9.27 -4.93 -3.16
CA GLY A 58 -8.89 -5.97 -2.23
C GLY A 58 -9.01 -5.50 -0.79
N LEU A 59 -7.93 -4.92 -0.28
CA LEU A 59 -7.75 -4.60 1.13
C LEU A 59 -8.80 -3.62 1.66
N ALA A 60 -9.24 -2.62 0.89
CA ALA A 60 -10.24 -1.64 1.32
C ALA A 60 -11.70 -2.04 1.08
N SER A 61 -11.98 -3.22 0.51
CA SER A 61 -13.36 -3.67 0.25
C SER A 61 -13.68 -5.04 0.86
N PRO A 62 -14.88 -5.22 1.46
CA PRO A 62 -15.30 -6.51 2.00
C PRO A 62 -15.23 -7.63 0.96
N THR A 63 -14.81 -8.83 1.38
CA THR A 63 -14.72 -10.02 0.51
C THR A 63 -16.04 -10.34 -0.19
N SER A 64 -17.18 -10.10 0.46
CA SER A 64 -18.52 -10.32 -0.10
C SER A 64 -18.88 -9.41 -1.28
N LYS A 65 -18.14 -8.32 -1.50
CA LYS A 65 -18.38 -7.37 -2.61
C LYS A 65 -17.42 -7.56 -3.79
N ARG A 66 -16.49 -8.51 -3.70
CA ARG A 66 -15.48 -8.73 -4.73
C ARG A 66 -16.04 -9.56 -5.88
N THR A 67 -15.59 -9.25 -7.08
CA THR A 67 -15.91 -10.06 -8.26
C THR A 67 -15.00 -11.29 -8.30
N LYS A 68 -15.45 -12.35 -8.98
CA LYS A 68 -14.64 -13.55 -9.19
C LYS A 68 -13.32 -13.22 -9.91
N GLU A 69 -13.36 -12.33 -10.89
CA GLU A 69 -12.15 -11.87 -11.61
C GLU A 69 -11.12 -11.25 -10.65
N LEU A 70 -11.58 -10.45 -9.69
CA LEU A 70 -10.72 -9.84 -8.69
C LEU A 70 -10.13 -10.89 -7.74
N ASP A 71 -10.92 -11.86 -7.31
CA ASP A 71 -10.43 -12.95 -6.48
C ASP A 71 -9.42 -13.83 -7.23
N ASP A 72 -9.62 -14.09 -8.53
CA ASP A 72 -8.67 -14.83 -9.36
C ASP A 72 -7.35 -14.02 -9.53
N LEU A 73 -7.43 -12.70 -9.63
CA LEU A 73 -6.27 -11.82 -9.70
C LEU A 73 -5.50 -11.74 -8.38
N LEU A 74 -6.19 -11.53 -7.26
CA LEU A 74 -5.58 -11.23 -5.97
C LEU A 74 -5.27 -12.51 -5.18
N GLY A 75 -6.01 -13.59 -5.40
CA GLY A 75 -6.01 -14.74 -4.50
C GLY A 75 -6.68 -14.41 -3.16
N LYS A 76 -6.35 -15.19 -2.12
CA LYS A 76 -6.97 -15.02 -0.80
C LYS A 76 -6.35 -13.84 -0.04
N VAL A 77 -6.99 -12.68 -0.10
CA VAL A 77 -6.56 -11.48 0.63
C VAL A 77 -7.62 -11.01 1.64
N PRO A 78 -7.24 -10.57 2.85
CA PRO A 78 -8.20 -10.12 3.86
C PRO A 78 -8.82 -8.77 3.48
N TYR A 79 -9.91 -8.43 4.15
CA TYR A 79 -10.40 -7.06 4.22
C TYR A 79 -9.77 -6.35 5.42
N LEU A 80 -9.35 -5.11 5.24
CA LEU A 80 -8.77 -4.24 6.26
C LEU A 80 -9.48 -2.90 6.22
N ASN A 81 -10.07 -2.48 7.34
CA ASN A 81 -10.83 -1.22 7.42
C ASN A 81 -10.01 -0.04 6.86
N GLY A 82 -10.54 0.53 5.77
CA GLY A 82 -9.77 1.05 4.64
C GLY A 82 -9.18 2.46 4.77
N GLY A 83 -8.85 2.96 5.96
CA GLY A 83 -8.27 4.30 6.08
C GLY A 83 -7.03 4.49 5.18
N LEU A 84 -6.05 3.59 5.31
CA LEU A 84 -4.81 3.61 4.53
C LEU A 84 -5.00 3.23 3.06
N PHE A 85 -5.93 2.32 2.77
CA PHE A 85 -6.10 1.69 1.46
C PHE A 85 -7.24 2.28 0.62
N GLN A 86 -7.96 3.28 1.11
CA GLN A 86 -8.92 4.03 0.28
C GLN A 86 -8.22 4.86 -0.78
N VAL A 87 -8.93 5.10 -1.88
CA VAL A 87 -8.49 6.02 -2.95
C VAL A 87 -8.12 7.36 -2.33
N HIS A 88 -6.92 7.85 -2.65
CA HIS A 88 -6.43 9.12 -2.16
C HIS A 88 -6.64 10.23 -3.20
N VAL A 89 -6.82 11.48 -2.74
CA VAL A 89 -7.04 12.66 -3.61
C VAL A 89 -5.97 12.79 -4.69
N LEU A 90 -4.70 12.53 -4.34
CA LEU A 90 -3.59 12.53 -5.31
C LEU A 90 -3.77 11.51 -6.44
N GLU A 91 -4.34 10.33 -6.15
CA GLU A 91 -4.59 9.28 -7.14
C GLU A 91 -5.78 9.66 -8.03
N SER A 92 -6.80 10.29 -7.46
CA SER A 92 -7.94 10.84 -8.21
C SER A 92 -7.55 12.02 -9.11
N GLN A 93 -6.65 12.90 -8.65
CA GLN A 93 -6.19 14.07 -9.39
C GLN A 93 -5.17 13.73 -10.47
N ASN A 94 -4.47 12.61 -10.34
CA ASN A 94 -3.44 12.18 -11.27
C ASN A 94 -3.73 10.76 -11.79
N PRO A 95 -4.84 10.57 -12.52
CA PRO A 95 -5.30 9.26 -12.95
C PRO A 95 -4.39 8.64 -14.00
N ASN A 96 -3.38 9.35 -14.53
CA ASN A 96 -2.42 8.84 -15.52
C ASN A 96 -1.03 8.60 -14.93
N ILE A 97 -0.89 8.58 -13.59
CA ILE A 97 0.38 8.19 -12.97
C ILE A 97 0.73 6.77 -13.41
N GLU A 98 1.95 6.66 -13.91
CA GLU A 98 2.63 5.41 -14.19
C GLU A 98 3.91 5.35 -13.37
N ILE A 99 4.14 4.19 -12.75
CA ILE A 99 5.37 3.90 -12.03
C ILE A 99 5.97 2.67 -12.71
N ALA A 100 7.23 2.78 -13.11
CA ALA A 100 7.93 1.71 -13.79
C ALA A 100 8.09 0.48 -12.88
N ASP A 101 7.99 -0.72 -13.47
CA ASP A 101 8.10 -1.98 -12.73
C ASP A 101 9.47 -2.10 -12.03
N GLU A 102 10.53 -1.58 -12.67
CA GLU A 102 11.90 -1.54 -12.14
C GLU A 102 12.00 -0.77 -10.81
N ALA A 103 11.14 0.23 -10.59
CA ALA A 103 11.08 0.95 -9.32
C ALA A 103 10.54 0.06 -8.19
N PHE A 104 9.60 -0.84 -8.49
CA PHE A 104 9.09 -1.81 -7.52
C PHE A 104 10.08 -2.94 -7.28
N GLU A 105 10.81 -3.39 -8.30
CA GLU A 105 11.90 -4.36 -8.13
C GLU A 105 12.94 -3.84 -7.12
N GLN A 106 13.44 -2.62 -7.34
CA GLN A 106 14.40 -1.97 -6.43
C GLN A 106 13.82 -1.77 -5.02
N LEU A 107 12.55 -1.37 -4.92
CA LEU A 107 11.89 -1.18 -3.63
C LEU A 107 11.72 -2.50 -2.87
N PHE A 108 11.39 -3.59 -3.56
CA PHE A 108 11.26 -4.90 -2.94
C PHE A 108 12.62 -5.46 -2.53
N ASP A 109 13.66 -5.25 -3.32
CA ASP A 109 15.03 -5.59 -2.94
C ASP A 109 15.46 -4.83 -1.68
N PHE A 110 15.11 -3.54 -1.59
CA PHE A 110 15.31 -2.75 -0.39
C PHE A 110 14.55 -3.32 0.81
N PHE A 111 13.26 -3.65 0.67
CA PHE A 111 12.46 -4.24 1.77
C PHE A 111 12.95 -5.63 2.21
N ASP A 112 13.51 -6.42 1.30
CA ASP A 112 14.10 -7.72 1.63
C ASP A 112 15.41 -7.61 2.43
N ALA A 113 16.06 -6.44 2.42
CA ALA A 113 17.22 -6.17 3.27
C ALA A 113 16.87 -5.91 4.76
N TYR A 114 15.59 -5.73 5.07
CA TYR A 114 15.09 -5.50 6.43
C TYR A 114 14.57 -6.78 7.09
N GLN A 115 14.77 -6.88 8.40
CA GLN A 115 14.17 -7.93 9.22
C GLN A 115 12.78 -7.49 9.68
N TRP A 116 11.74 -8.15 9.15
CA TRP A 116 10.36 -7.89 9.51
C TRP A 116 10.01 -8.67 10.78
N HIS A 117 10.15 -8.00 11.93
CA HIS A 117 9.81 -8.54 13.23
C HIS A 117 8.30 -8.61 13.41
N LEU A 118 7.89 -9.76 13.94
CA LEU A 118 6.49 -10.14 14.04
C LEU A 118 5.95 -9.98 15.47
N ASP A 119 6.84 -9.59 16.39
CA ASP A 119 6.66 -9.37 17.81
C ASP A 119 6.99 -7.91 18.20
N ASP A 120 6.33 -7.41 19.25
CA ASP A 120 6.47 -6.03 19.77
C ASP A 120 7.74 -5.85 20.60
N LYS A 121 8.81 -6.58 20.27
CA LYS A 121 10.08 -6.42 20.98
C LYS A 121 10.73 -5.10 20.55
N PRO A 122 11.40 -4.41 21.48
CA PRO A 122 12.18 -3.24 21.13
C PRO A 122 13.22 -3.63 20.07
N LEU A 123 13.36 -2.77 19.06
CA LEU A 123 14.29 -2.96 17.96
C LEU A 123 15.71 -3.12 18.52
N LYS A 124 16.42 -4.16 18.07
CA LYS A 124 17.80 -4.45 18.51
C LYS A 124 18.84 -4.03 17.49
N ALA A 125 18.46 -3.95 16.21
CA ALA A 125 19.31 -3.51 15.11
C ALA A 125 18.62 -2.44 14.26
N ASP A 126 19.43 -1.63 13.56
CA ASP A 126 18.96 -0.50 12.74
C ASP A 126 18.12 -0.93 11.51
N ASN A 127 18.12 -2.22 11.16
CA ASN A 127 17.42 -2.79 10.01
C ASN A 127 16.20 -3.64 10.38
N GLU A 128 15.58 -3.38 11.54
CA GLU A 128 14.39 -4.08 12.02
C GLU A 128 13.11 -3.25 11.79
N ILE A 129 12.04 -3.91 11.35
CA ILE A 129 10.69 -3.32 11.21
C ILE A 129 9.72 -4.14 12.06
N ASN A 130 9.13 -3.52 13.09
CA ASN A 130 8.18 -4.16 14.00
C ASN A 130 6.75 -3.58 13.84
N PRO A 131 5.73 -4.14 14.51
CA PRO A 131 4.36 -3.64 14.43
C PRO A 131 4.20 -2.19 14.92
N ASP A 132 5.01 -1.73 15.87
CA ASP A 132 4.95 -0.35 16.39
C ASP A 132 5.32 0.68 15.33
N VAL A 133 6.33 0.40 14.49
CA VAL A 133 6.71 1.27 13.36
C VAL A 133 5.53 1.44 12.41
N LEU A 134 4.79 0.36 12.15
CA LEU A 134 3.58 0.41 11.32
C LEU A 134 2.48 1.20 12.02
N GLY A 135 2.26 0.98 13.32
CA GLY A 135 1.32 1.74 14.15
C GLY A 135 1.58 3.24 14.06
N PHE A 136 2.82 3.67 14.23
CA PHE A 136 3.23 5.07 14.09
C PHE A 136 2.96 5.62 12.67
N ILE A 137 3.24 4.84 11.63
CA ILE A 137 2.96 5.22 10.24
C ILE A 137 1.43 5.39 10.03
N PHE A 138 0.62 4.48 10.57
CA PHE A 138 -0.84 4.57 10.51
C PHE A 138 -1.38 5.79 11.23
N GLU A 139 -0.99 5.99 12.49
CA GLU A 139 -1.42 7.13 13.29
C GLU A 139 -1.07 8.44 12.59
N LYS A 140 0.17 8.58 12.11
CA LYS A 140 0.60 9.76 11.36
C LYS A 140 -0.21 9.95 10.08
N TYR A 141 -0.55 8.89 9.37
CA TYR A 141 -1.35 8.97 8.14
C TYR A 141 -2.82 9.36 8.41
N ILE A 142 -3.46 8.75 9.41
CA ILE A 142 -4.84 9.08 9.82
C ILE A 142 -4.91 10.51 10.34
N ASN A 143 -3.98 10.89 11.22
CA ASN A 143 -3.92 12.25 11.76
C ASN A 143 -3.66 13.28 10.65
N GLN A 144 -2.88 12.97 9.62
CA GLN A 144 -2.70 13.85 8.46
C GLN A 144 -3.98 14.00 7.62
N ARG A 145 -4.81 12.94 7.50
CA ARG A 145 -6.12 13.03 6.84
C ARG A 145 -7.12 13.85 7.66
N GLU A 146 -7.17 13.65 8.97
CA GLU A 146 -8.05 14.43 9.85
C GLU A 146 -7.62 15.90 9.88
N MET A 147 -6.35 16.19 10.16
CA MET A 147 -5.82 17.56 10.13
C MET A 147 -5.95 18.22 8.75
N GLY A 148 -5.74 17.47 7.66
CA GLY A 148 -5.92 17.97 6.29
C GLY A 148 -7.39 18.22 5.91
N ALA A 149 -8.34 17.46 6.48
CA ALA A 149 -9.77 17.70 6.31
C ALA A 149 -10.27 18.92 7.09
N TYR A 150 -9.62 19.28 8.20
CA TYR A 150 -9.86 20.53 8.92
C TYR A 150 -9.10 21.75 8.34
N TYR A 151 -8.02 21.52 7.58
CA TYR A 151 -7.24 22.55 6.88
C TYR A 151 -7.50 22.54 5.36
N THR A 152 -8.77 22.45 4.95
CA THR A 152 -9.24 23.04 3.69
C THR A 152 -10.55 23.80 3.90
N GLY A 153 -10.68 24.47 5.05
CA GLY A 153 -11.50 25.68 5.13
C GLY A 153 -10.60 26.84 4.76
N ASN A 154 -11.04 27.67 3.82
CA ASN A 154 -10.45 28.96 3.47
C ASN A 154 -9.75 29.63 4.66
N ASP A 155 -8.66 30.36 4.40
CA ASP A 155 -8.25 31.54 5.16
C ASP A 155 -9.45 32.16 5.90
N ILE A 156 -9.61 31.80 7.17
CA ILE A 156 -10.55 32.48 8.06
C ILE A 156 -9.82 33.76 8.45
N THR A 157 -10.07 34.80 7.65
CA THR A 157 -10.10 36.20 8.07
C THR A 157 -9.11 36.59 9.18
N LYS A 158 -7.84 36.72 8.77
CA LYS A 158 -7.01 37.85 9.21
C LYS A 158 -7.59 39.10 8.51
N TYR A 159 -7.94 40.23 9.12
CA TYR A 159 -7.61 40.85 10.40
C TYR A 159 -8.76 41.80 10.76
N ILE A 160 -8.99 41.97 12.06
CA ILE A 160 -9.27 43.23 12.75
C ILE A 160 -9.30 44.46 11.82
N GLY A 161 -10.47 45.07 11.71
CA GLY A 161 -10.70 46.50 11.50
C GLY A 161 -11.75 46.93 12.51
#